data_AF-A0A8S3J973-F1
#
_entry.id   AF-A0A8S3J973-F1
#
_cell.length_a   1.000
_cell.length_b   1.000
_cell.length_c   1.000
_cell.angle_alpha   90.00
_cell.angle_beta   90.00
_cell.angle_gamma   90.00
#
_symmetry.space_group_name_H-M   'P 1'
#
loop_
_entity.id
_entity.type
_entity.pdbx_description
1 polymer ?
#
loop_
_entity_poly.entity_id
_entity_poly.type
_entity_poly.pdbx_seq_one_letter_code
_entity_poly.pdbx_strand_id
1 'polypeptide(L)'
;LWGSHSGSLLLQKYEETINTFGIKHKVIRLVTDSSANNIHAFKDLVIPGFEHYFDKNDNDNMSDEDSDANSNDGTVSDEYEYLPNFCSTTPYSTTDTDALTQEFLIQDSFRSLLDHNEVFRIPCFAHTIQLVVSDGLKETKSVLSSLEKVSAIAKLSHTSTKFAEKLDAMNLSIPRAVITRWNSQFLTVERILAIPYIELNEILIELKHANLCLNTRDLVMLNEFVALLSLLAEVTITSQRENAPSISLVAPSI
;
A
#
# COMPACT_ATOMS: atom_id res chain seq x y z
N LEU A 1 14.26 18.70 -8.23
CA LEU A 1 13.75 18.47 -9.59
C LEU A 1 12.25 18.77 -9.57
N TRP A 2 11.82 19.89 -10.13
CA TRP A 2 10.40 20.27 -10.23
C TRP A 2 10.00 20.20 -11.71
N GLY A 3 8.97 19.44 -12.05
CA GLY A 3 8.47 19.24 -13.41
C GLY A 3 7.47 18.08 -13.48
N SER A 4 6.65 18.02 -14.53
CA SER A 4 5.77 16.87 -14.79
C SER A 4 6.64 15.63 -15.03
N HIS A 5 6.67 14.71 -14.06
CA HIS A 5 7.39 13.46 -14.17
C HIS A 5 6.58 12.49 -15.03
N SER A 6 6.69 12.58 -16.35
CA SER A 6 6.17 11.54 -17.23
C SER A 6 6.91 10.22 -16.94
N GLY A 7 6.22 9.08 -17.13
CA GLY A 7 6.87 7.77 -16.97
C GLY A 7 8.12 7.62 -17.85
N SER A 8 8.12 8.21 -19.05
CA SER A 8 9.30 8.26 -19.93
C SER A 8 10.51 8.98 -19.31
N LEU A 9 10.28 10.11 -18.62
CA LEU A 9 11.37 10.85 -17.97
C LEU A 9 11.91 10.08 -16.76
N LEU A 10 11.06 9.34 -16.04
CA LEU A 10 11.48 8.48 -14.94
C LEU A 10 12.36 7.32 -15.45
N LEU A 11 11.96 6.67 -16.54
CA LEU A 11 12.75 5.62 -17.18
C LEU A 11 14.12 6.14 -17.64
N GLN A 12 14.15 7.28 -18.34
CA GLN A 12 15.39 7.92 -18.76
C GLN A 12 16.32 8.20 -17.56
N LYS A 13 15.78 8.77 -16.48
CA LYS A 13 16.58 9.07 -15.28
C LYS A 13 17.10 7.81 -14.59
N TYR A 14 16.30 6.76 -14.56
CA TYR A 14 16.74 5.45 -14.08
C TYR A 14 17.92 4.92 -14.91
N GLU A 15 17.80 4.90 -16.23
CA GLU A 15 18.85 4.43 -17.15
C GLU A 15 20.14 5.26 -17.04
N GLU A 16 20.02 6.59 -17.03
CA GLU A 16 21.16 7.49 -16.82
C GLU A 16 21.87 7.17 -15.50
N THR A 17 21.11 6.94 -14.43
CA THR A 17 21.67 6.66 -13.09
C THR A 17 22.41 5.33 -13.08
N ILE A 18 21.78 4.23 -13.52
CA ILE A 18 22.42 2.91 -13.49
C ILE A 18 23.66 2.84 -14.40
N ASN A 19 23.66 3.57 -15.52
CA ASN A 19 24.78 3.65 -16.44
C ASN A 19 25.91 4.49 -15.84
N THR A 20 25.60 5.64 -15.25
CA THR A 20 26.58 6.52 -14.59
C THR A 20 27.33 5.78 -13.48
N PHE A 21 26.63 4.97 -12.70
CA PHE A 21 27.25 4.17 -11.63
C PHE A 21 27.80 2.82 -12.11
N GLY A 22 27.56 2.42 -13.36
CA GLY A 22 28.00 1.13 -13.90
C GLY A 22 27.38 -0.08 -13.18
N ILE A 23 26.17 0.06 -12.64
CA ILE A 23 25.53 -0.93 -11.76
C ILE A 23 24.40 -1.71 -12.42
N LYS A 24 24.16 -1.57 -13.73
CA LYS A 24 23.04 -2.23 -14.44
C LYS A 24 22.93 -3.73 -14.08
N HIS A 25 24.05 -4.46 -14.13
CA HIS A 25 24.11 -5.90 -13.83
C HIS A 25 23.99 -6.25 -12.32
N LYS A 26 23.93 -5.25 -11.44
CA LYS A 26 23.79 -5.42 -9.99
C LYS A 26 22.37 -5.11 -9.50
N VAL A 27 21.50 -4.58 -10.36
CA VAL A 27 20.11 -4.28 -9.99
C VAL A 27 19.27 -5.52 -10.20
N ILE A 28 18.70 -6.05 -9.12
CA ILE A 28 17.95 -7.32 -9.13
C ILE A 28 16.44 -7.08 -9.07
N ARG A 29 16.02 -6.05 -8.32
CA ARG A 29 14.61 -5.65 -8.16
C ARG A 29 14.51 -4.13 -8.04
N LEU A 30 13.38 -3.61 -8.47
CA LEU A 30 12.98 -2.22 -8.33
C LEU A 30 11.73 -2.14 -7.45
N VAL A 31 11.76 -1.31 -6.40
CA VAL A 31 10.58 -1.08 -5.54
C VAL A 31 10.11 0.35 -5.74
N THR A 32 8.86 0.54 -6.15
CA THR A 32 8.26 1.87 -6.35
C THR A 32 6.81 1.88 -5.90
N ASP A 33 6.24 3.05 -5.60
CA ASP A 33 4.79 3.15 -5.41
C ASP A 33 4.03 2.79 -6.70
N SER A 34 2.72 2.60 -6.55
CA SER A 34 1.82 2.23 -7.66
C SER A 34 1.21 3.43 -8.37
N SER A 35 1.88 4.59 -8.35
CA SER A 35 1.46 5.71 -9.19
C SER A 35 1.54 5.35 -10.67
N ALA A 36 0.62 5.91 -11.47
CA ALA A 36 0.51 5.62 -12.89
C ALA A 36 1.83 5.87 -13.66
N ASN A 37 2.59 6.90 -13.27
CA ASN A 37 3.87 7.22 -13.90
C ASN A 37 4.95 6.18 -13.58
N ASN A 38 5.04 5.68 -12.35
CA ASN A 38 5.99 4.61 -11.98
C ASN A 38 5.63 3.29 -12.68
N ILE A 39 4.34 2.95 -12.74
CA ILE A 39 3.88 1.77 -13.48
C ILE A 39 4.24 1.92 -14.96
N HIS A 40 3.90 3.04 -15.58
CA HIS A 40 4.18 3.28 -16.99
C HIS A 40 5.68 3.28 -17.32
N ALA A 41 6.51 3.85 -16.44
CA ALA A 41 7.96 3.92 -16.62
C ALA A 41 8.63 2.53 -16.62
N PHE A 42 8.15 1.63 -15.77
CA PHE A 42 8.90 0.45 -15.39
C PHE A 42 8.18 -0.88 -15.67
N LYS A 43 6.97 -0.84 -16.25
CA LYS A 43 6.18 -2.04 -16.58
C LYS A 43 6.88 -3.01 -17.53
N ASP A 44 7.69 -2.48 -18.45
CA ASP A 44 8.36 -3.28 -19.49
C ASP A 44 9.81 -3.61 -19.11
N LEU A 45 10.27 -3.20 -17.92
CA LEU A 45 11.60 -3.57 -17.45
C LEU A 45 11.64 -5.05 -17.09
N VAL A 46 12.60 -5.74 -17.68
CA VAL A 46 12.97 -7.11 -17.35
C VAL A 46 14.19 -7.11 -16.43
N ILE A 47 14.37 -8.21 -15.70
CA ILE A 47 15.54 -8.38 -14.84
C ILE A 47 16.81 -8.32 -15.71
N PRO A 48 17.80 -7.47 -15.38
CA PRO A 48 19.08 -7.44 -16.09
C PRO A 48 19.74 -8.83 -16.13
N GLY A 49 20.09 -9.30 -17.33
CA GLY A 49 20.61 -10.65 -17.58
C GLY A 49 19.56 -11.66 -18.07
N PHE A 50 18.27 -11.33 -18.00
CA PHE A 50 17.16 -12.16 -18.49
C PHE A 50 16.56 -11.64 -19.81
N GLU A 51 17.15 -10.62 -20.44
CA GLU A 51 16.63 -10.04 -21.69
C GLU A 51 16.39 -11.10 -22.77
N HIS A 52 17.33 -12.03 -22.93
CA HIS A 52 17.26 -13.11 -23.92
C HIS A 52 16.37 -14.29 -23.54
N TYR A 53 15.95 -14.39 -22.28
CA TYR A 53 15.02 -15.44 -21.84
C TYR A 53 13.61 -15.20 -22.39
N PHE A 54 13.25 -13.94 -22.61
CA PHE A 54 11.93 -13.54 -23.12
C PHE A 54 11.91 -13.29 -24.63
N ASP A 55 13.06 -13.43 -25.31
CA ASP A 55 13.12 -13.47 -26.77
C ASP A 55 12.41 -14.74 -27.23
N LYS A 56 11.14 -14.61 -27.65
CA LYS A 56 10.43 -15.69 -28.33
C LYS A 56 11.17 -16.04 -29.62
N ASN A 57 12.03 -17.04 -29.57
CA ASN A 57 12.41 -17.79 -30.76
C ASN A 57 11.25 -18.72 -31.14
N ASP A 58 10.15 -18.15 -31.65
CA ASP A 58 9.20 -18.88 -32.49
C ASP A 58 9.85 -19.08 -33.87
N ASN A 59 10.95 -19.82 -33.90
CA ASN A 59 11.63 -20.27 -35.12
C ASN A 59 12.12 -21.71 -34.97
N ASP A 60 11.38 -22.53 -34.22
CA ASP A 60 11.40 -23.99 -34.40
C ASP A 60 10.59 -24.35 -35.66
N ASN A 61 11.01 -23.81 -36.81
CA ASN A 61 10.78 -24.47 -38.10
C ASN A 61 11.82 -25.60 -38.17
N MET A 62 11.59 -26.66 -37.41
CA MET A 62 12.20 -27.96 -37.68
C MET A 62 11.46 -28.51 -38.89
N SER A 63 12.10 -28.38 -40.05
CA SER A 63 11.68 -28.98 -41.31
C SER A 63 11.72 -30.50 -41.20
N ASP A 64 10.55 -31.14 -41.16
CA ASP A 64 10.40 -32.55 -41.53
C ASP A 64 9.54 -32.63 -42.79
N GLU A 65 10.22 -32.74 -43.93
CA GLU A 65 9.67 -33.35 -45.14
C GLU A 65 9.50 -34.85 -44.86
N ASP A 66 8.28 -35.40 -44.93
CA ASP A 66 7.90 -36.31 -46.02
C ASP A 66 6.47 -36.91 -45.90
N SER A 67 5.77 -36.84 -47.04
CA SER A 67 4.82 -37.81 -47.63
C SER A 67 3.48 -38.21 -46.95
N ASP A 68 2.42 -37.76 -47.64
CA ASP A 68 1.34 -38.55 -48.27
C ASP A 68 0.03 -38.94 -47.55
N ALA A 69 -1.03 -38.36 -48.14
CA ALA A 69 -2.28 -38.97 -48.64
C ALA A 69 -3.55 -38.99 -47.77
N ASN A 70 -4.45 -38.05 -48.11
CA ASN A 70 -5.88 -38.21 -48.46
C ASN A 70 -6.80 -39.00 -47.47
N SER A 71 -7.93 -38.48 -46.99
CA SER A 71 -9.14 -38.14 -47.77
C SER A 71 -10.24 -37.61 -46.82
N ASN A 72 -11.07 -36.66 -47.30
CA ASN A 72 -12.52 -36.46 -47.08
C ASN A 72 -13.10 -36.44 -45.63
N ASP A 73 -14.18 -35.76 -45.26
CA ASP A 73 -15.22 -34.87 -45.81
C ASP A 73 -16.15 -34.58 -44.59
N GLY A 74 -16.92 -33.50 -44.60
CA GLY A 74 -18.11 -33.39 -43.72
C GLY A 74 -18.12 -32.27 -42.68
N THR A 75 -18.73 -31.16 -43.08
CA THR A 75 -19.33 -30.07 -42.30
C THR A 75 -20.25 -30.52 -41.14
N VAL A 76 -20.37 -29.72 -40.07
CA VAL A 76 -21.62 -29.06 -39.56
C VAL A 76 -21.49 -28.61 -38.08
N SER A 77 -21.69 -27.30 -37.90
CA SER A 77 -22.27 -26.45 -36.83
C SER A 77 -22.45 -26.86 -35.34
N ASP A 78 -22.28 -25.81 -34.52
CA ASP A 78 -23.06 -25.34 -33.36
C ASP A 78 -22.90 -25.94 -31.93
N GLU A 79 -22.51 -25.01 -31.03
CA GLU A 79 -23.11 -24.68 -29.72
C GLU A 79 -23.02 -25.60 -28.46
N TYR A 80 -22.57 -24.93 -27.38
CA TYR A 80 -22.78 -25.12 -25.92
C TYR A 80 -22.47 -26.46 -25.23
N GLU A 81 -21.63 -26.41 -24.17
CA GLU A 81 -21.85 -27.13 -22.90
C GLU A 81 -20.93 -26.53 -21.81
N TYR A 82 -21.42 -25.87 -20.75
CA TYR A 82 -22.11 -26.35 -19.52
C TYR A 82 -21.13 -26.52 -18.33
N LEU A 83 -21.26 -25.61 -17.36
CA LEU A 83 -20.69 -25.67 -16.01
C LEU A 83 -21.26 -26.87 -15.23
N PRO A 84 -20.48 -27.58 -14.39
CA PRO A 84 -21.06 -28.31 -13.28
C PRO A 84 -21.14 -27.44 -12.02
N ASN A 85 -22.39 -27.21 -11.65
CA ASN A 85 -22.88 -26.71 -10.37
C ASN A 85 -22.60 -27.75 -9.26
N PHE A 86 -22.15 -27.34 -8.07
CA PHE A 86 -22.64 -27.98 -6.84
C PHE A 86 -22.49 -27.10 -5.59
N CYS A 87 -23.64 -26.75 -5.04
CA CYS A 87 -23.83 -26.18 -3.71
C CYS A 87 -24.46 -27.26 -2.81
N SER A 88 -23.92 -27.43 -1.60
CA SER A 88 -24.65 -27.53 -0.30
C SER A 88 -24.03 -28.53 0.69
N THR A 89 -23.42 -27.97 1.74
CA THR A 89 -23.49 -28.31 3.19
C THR A 89 -23.76 -29.75 3.67
N THR A 90 -22.85 -30.24 4.55
CA THR A 90 -22.98 -30.62 5.99
C THR A 90 -21.87 -31.65 6.37
N PRO A 91 -21.64 -32.04 7.64
CA PRO A 91 -21.32 -31.29 8.85
C PRO A 91 -19.91 -31.66 9.44
N TYR A 92 -19.44 -30.79 10.34
CA TYR A 92 -18.23 -30.80 11.18
C TYR A 92 -17.58 -32.17 11.52
N SER A 93 -16.26 -32.31 11.27
CA SER A 93 -15.35 -33.12 12.09
C SER A 93 -13.94 -32.51 12.07
N THR A 94 -13.45 -32.14 13.24
CA THR A 94 -12.17 -31.51 13.55
C THR A 94 -10.98 -32.44 13.28
N THR A 95 -10.04 -32.06 12.41
CA THR A 95 -8.59 -32.34 12.50
C THR A 95 -7.79 -31.54 11.45
N ASP A 96 -6.92 -30.63 11.90
CA ASP A 96 -5.68 -30.16 11.27
C ASP A 96 -5.66 -29.65 9.79
N THR A 97 -6.80 -29.28 9.20
CA THR A 97 -6.86 -28.83 7.79
C THR A 97 -6.89 -27.32 7.56
N ASP A 98 -7.04 -26.51 8.61
CA ASP A 98 -7.29 -25.06 8.47
C ASP A 98 -6.02 -24.23 8.22
N ALA A 99 -4.86 -24.67 8.71
CA ALA A 99 -3.59 -23.98 8.46
C ALA A 99 -3.09 -24.16 7.02
N LEU A 100 -3.26 -25.36 6.46
CA LEU A 100 -2.82 -25.70 5.10
C LEU A 100 -3.67 -25.01 4.02
N THR A 101 -4.96 -24.81 4.29
CA THR A 101 -5.87 -24.08 3.40
C THR A 101 -5.59 -22.58 3.42
N GLN A 102 -5.26 -22.02 4.59
CA GLN A 102 -4.86 -20.61 4.70
C GLN A 102 -3.50 -20.34 4.04
N GLU A 103 -2.52 -21.23 4.22
CA GLU A 103 -1.22 -21.16 3.55
C GLU A 103 -1.36 -21.27 2.03
N PHE A 104 -2.21 -22.18 1.53
CA PHE A 104 -2.49 -22.32 0.11
C PHE A 104 -3.14 -21.07 -0.49
N LEU A 105 -4.13 -20.46 0.18
CA LEU A 105 -4.82 -19.25 -0.30
C LEU A 105 -3.90 -18.02 -0.33
N ILE A 106 -3.02 -17.87 0.67
CA ILE A 106 -2.00 -16.81 0.69
C ILE A 106 -0.99 -17.04 -0.44
N GLN A 107 -0.58 -18.30 -0.63
CA GLN A 107 0.40 -18.66 -1.65
C GLN A 107 -0.17 -18.51 -3.07
N ASP A 108 -1.44 -18.82 -3.29
CA ASP A 108 -2.13 -18.59 -4.58
C ASP A 108 -2.36 -17.10 -4.84
N SER A 109 -2.71 -16.31 -3.82
CA SER A 109 -2.82 -14.85 -3.95
C SER A 109 -1.46 -14.21 -4.27
N PHE A 110 -0.38 -14.71 -3.66
CA PHE A 110 0.99 -14.26 -3.92
C PHE A 110 1.49 -14.72 -5.30
N ARG A 111 1.12 -15.93 -5.75
CA ARG A 111 1.42 -16.43 -7.10
C ARG A 111 0.64 -15.70 -8.18
N SER A 112 -0.62 -15.37 -7.94
CA SER A 112 -1.44 -14.56 -8.84
C SER A 112 -0.88 -13.14 -9.03
N LEU A 113 -0.19 -12.58 -8.02
CA LEU A 113 0.61 -11.35 -8.17
C LEU A 113 1.88 -11.51 -9.02
N LEU A 114 2.36 -12.74 -9.21
CA LEU A 114 3.60 -13.08 -9.91
C LEU A 114 3.36 -13.74 -11.29
N ASP A 115 2.11 -13.97 -11.69
CA ASP A 115 1.75 -14.80 -12.87
C ASP A 115 1.85 -14.06 -14.22
N HIS A 116 2.57 -12.94 -14.28
CA HIS A 116 2.89 -12.24 -15.53
C HIS A 116 4.34 -11.79 -15.52
N ASN A 117 5.25 -12.64 -16.01
CA ASN A 117 6.71 -12.44 -16.01
C ASN A 117 7.29 -12.26 -14.60
N GLU A 118 8.56 -12.58 -14.39
CA GLU A 118 9.22 -12.20 -13.14
C GLU A 118 9.38 -10.67 -13.07
N VAL A 119 8.34 -9.96 -12.64
CA VAL A 119 8.26 -8.50 -12.75
C VAL A 119 9.42 -7.88 -11.98
N PHE A 120 10.34 -7.24 -12.70
CA PHE A 120 11.50 -6.57 -12.13
C PHE A 120 11.09 -5.51 -11.09
N ARG A 121 9.93 -4.88 -11.31
CA ARG A 121 9.29 -3.94 -10.39
C ARG A 121 8.30 -4.64 -9.45
N ILE A 122 8.45 -4.41 -8.15
CA ILE A 122 7.45 -4.73 -7.13
C ILE A 122 6.81 -3.47 -6.54
N PRO A 123 5.53 -3.50 -6.14
CA PRO A 123 4.86 -2.36 -5.52
C PRO A 123 5.39 -2.10 -4.11
N CYS A 124 5.42 -0.83 -3.72
CA CYS A 124 5.83 -0.40 -2.38
C CYS A 124 4.75 -0.77 -1.35
N PHE A 125 5.10 -1.69 -0.44
CA PHE A 125 4.20 -2.14 0.62
C PHE A 125 3.67 -1.01 1.53
N ALA A 126 4.54 -0.06 1.91
CA ALA A 126 4.11 1.09 2.72
C ALA A 126 3.10 1.98 1.99
N HIS A 127 3.20 2.08 0.66
CA HIS A 127 2.21 2.77 -0.16
C HIS A 127 0.89 1.99 -0.23
N THR A 128 0.94 0.65 -0.29
CA THR A 128 -0.26 -0.18 -0.22
C THR A 128 -1.04 0.03 1.09
N ILE A 129 -0.36 0.04 2.24
CA ILE A 129 -1.02 0.32 3.53
C ILE A 129 -1.63 1.74 3.55
N GLN A 130 -0.90 2.74 3.02
CA GLN A 130 -1.41 4.10 2.89
C GLN A 130 -2.73 4.15 2.09
N LEU A 131 -2.86 3.38 1.00
CA LEU A 131 -4.08 3.30 0.22
C LEU A 131 -5.21 2.65 1.02
N VAL A 132 -4.95 1.50 1.64
CA VAL A 132 -5.94 0.78 2.48
C VAL A 132 -6.50 1.68 3.58
N VAL A 133 -5.65 2.36 4.35
CA VAL A 133 -6.10 3.26 5.42
C VAL A 133 -6.86 4.44 4.86
N SER A 134 -6.36 5.06 3.79
CA SER A 134 -7.04 6.18 3.13
C SER A 134 -8.44 5.80 2.68
N ASP A 135 -8.60 4.63 2.06
CA ASP A 135 -9.89 4.19 1.54
C ASP A 135 -10.85 3.81 2.68
N GLY A 136 -10.38 3.13 3.72
CA GLY A 136 -11.19 2.86 4.91
C GLY A 136 -11.68 4.12 5.62
N LEU A 137 -10.85 5.17 5.69
CA LEU A 137 -11.23 6.45 6.30
C LEU A 137 -12.22 7.26 5.46
N LYS A 138 -12.23 7.11 4.12
CA LYS A 138 -13.26 7.74 3.26
C LYS A 138 -14.65 7.16 3.52
N GLU A 139 -14.73 5.86 3.80
CA GLU A 139 -16.00 5.18 4.10
C GLU A 139 -16.48 5.43 5.54
N THR A 140 -15.56 5.71 6.47
CA THR A 140 -15.88 5.88 7.89
C THR A 140 -16.18 7.34 8.26
N LYS A 141 -17.42 7.78 8.05
CA LYS A 141 -17.82 9.18 8.29
C LYS A 141 -17.88 9.58 9.78
N SER A 142 -18.08 8.63 10.68
CA SER A 142 -18.28 8.88 12.12
C SER A 142 -17.07 9.53 12.81
N VAL A 143 -15.85 9.23 12.33
CA VAL A 143 -14.58 9.71 12.91
C VAL A 143 -14.14 11.06 12.34
N LEU A 144 -14.65 11.45 11.16
CA LEU A 144 -14.17 12.62 10.41
C LEU A 144 -14.26 13.92 11.22
N SER A 145 -15.40 14.16 11.88
CA SER A 145 -15.59 15.35 12.72
C SER A 145 -14.55 15.48 13.84
N SER A 146 -14.14 14.35 14.44
CA SER A 146 -13.11 14.33 15.49
C SER A 146 -11.71 14.59 14.91
N LEU A 147 -11.41 14.01 13.74
CA LEU A 147 -10.15 14.23 13.03
C LEU A 147 -10.01 15.66 12.52
N GLU A 148 -11.11 16.31 12.11
CA GLU A 148 -11.14 17.72 11.71
C GLU A 148 -10.76 18.63 12.89
N LYS A 149 -11.29 18.37 14.09
CA LYS A 149 -10.89 19.09 15.31
C LYS A 149 -9.42 18.89 15.62
N VAL A 150 -8.94 17.64 15.59
CA VAL A 150 -7.50 17.32 15.78
C VAL A 150 -6.63 18.07 14.78
N SER A 151 -6.99 18.05 13.51
CA SER A 151 -6.28 18.77 12.44
C SER A 151 -6.25 20.28 12.69
N ALA A 152 -7.37 20.86 13.11
CA ALA A 152 -7.45 22.28 13.43
C ALA A 152 -6.61 22.65 14.67
N ILE A 153 -6.60 21.82 15.71
CA ILE A 153 -5.78 22.00 16.91
C ILE A 153 -4.29 21.90 16.55
N ALA A 154 -3.89 20.89 15.77
CA ALA A 154 -2.51 20.73 15.31
C ALA A 154 -2.08 21.87 14.38
N LYS A 155 -2.99 22.42 13.57
CA LYS A 155 -2.70 23.64 12.80
C LYS A 155 -2.47 24.82 13.73
N LEU A 156 -3.32 24.98 14.75
CA LEU A 156 -3.26 26.07 15.71
C LEU A 156 -1.93 26.07 16.48
N SER A 157 -1.41 24.90 16.88
CA SER A 157 -0.10 24.77 17.58
C SER A 157 1.07 25.31 16.80
N HIS A 158 0.95 25.42 15.47
CA HIS A 158 2.02 25.96 14.63
C HIS A 158 1.75 27.35 14.08
N THR A 159 0.48 27.80 14.06
CA THR A 159 0.12 29.11 13.49
C THR A 159 -0.16 30.17 14.55
N SER A 160 -0.50 29.78 15.79
CA SER A 160 -0.77 30.70 16.89
C SER A 160 0.36 30.65 17.90
N THR A 161 1.10 31.76 18.03
CA THR A 161 2.19 31.89 19.02
C THR A 161 1.67 31.72 20.44
N LYS A 162 0.51 32.29 20.77
CA LYS A 162 -0.10 32.18 22.11
C LYS A 162 -0.44 30.75 22.49
N PHE A 163 -0.93 29.97 21.53
CA PHE A 163 -1.28 28.57 21.78
C PHE A 163 -0.01 27.71 21.89
N ALA A 164 0.99 27.96 21.03
CA ALA A 164 2.29 27.31 21.11
C ALA A 164 2.97 27.57 22.46
N GLU A 165 3.01 28.83 22.94
CA GLU A 165 3.58 29.21 24.23
C GLU A 165 2.90 28.49 25.41
N LYS A 166 1.59 28.29 25.37
CA LYS A 166 0.84 27.55 26.41
C LYS A 166 1.19 26.06 26.41
N LEU A 167 1.34 25.45 25.23
CA LEU A 167 1.78 24.06 25.11
C LEU A 167 3.24 23.90 25.57
N ASP A 168 4.12 24.82 25.19
CA ASP A 168 5.53 24.81 25.58
C ASP A 168 5.68 25.00 27.10
N ALA A 169 4.84 25.83 27.73
CA ALA A 169 4.80 25.98 29.19
C ALA A 169 4.43 24.68 29.93
N MET A 170 3.71 23.76 29.26
CA MET A 170 3.40 22.41 29.74
C MET A 170 4.45 21.37 29.31
N ASN A 171 5.52 21.77 28.62
CA ASN A 171 6.49 20.90 27.96
C ASN A 171 5.86 19.94 26.93
N LEU A 172 4.81 20.39 26.26
CA LEU A 172 4.08 19.64 25.25
C LEU A 172 4.37 20.20 23.85
N SER A 173 4.50 19.31 22.87
CA SER A 173 4.63 19.71 21.47
C SER A 173 3.82 18.76 20.58
N ILE A 174 3.09 19.34 19.62
CA ILE A 174 2.30 18.59 18.64
C ILE A 174 3.10 18.51 17.34
N PRO A 175 3.39 17.32 16.79
CA PRO A 175 4.10 17.18 15.54
C PRO A 175 3.23 17.67 14.37
N ARG A 176 3.88 18.24 13.36
CA ARG A 176 3.19 18.64 12.13
C ARG A 176 2.88 17.40 11.29
N ALA A 177 1.60 17.17 11.01
CA ALA A 177 1.18 16.15 10.06
C ALA A 177 1.66 16.47 8.63
N VAL A 178 2.10 15.44 7.91
CA VAL A 178 2.52 15.49 6.50
C VAL A 178 1.42 14.84 5.66
N ILE A 179 0.86 15.62 4.72
CA ILE A 179 -0.30 15.20 3.92
C ILE A 179 -0.09 13.90 3.13
N THR A 180 1.14 13.63 2.69
CA THR A 180 1.47 12.45 1.86
C THR A 180 1.70 11.18 2.67
N ARG A 181 1.63 11.21 4.01
CA ARG A 181 1.92 10.05 4.86
C ARG A 181 0.97 9.96 6.05
N TRP A 182 0.05 8.99 6.00
CA TRP A 182 -1.00 8.76 6.99
C TRP A 182 -0.46 8.50 8.40
N ASN A 183 0.69 7.84 8.53
CA ASN A 183 1.32 7.58 9.82
C ASN A 183 1.67 8.88 10.58
N SER A 184 1.96 9.98 9.87
CA SER A 184 2.16 11.30 10.52
C SER A 184 0.84 11.88 11.07
N GLN A 185 -0.30 11.60 10.43
CA GLN A 185 -1.62 11.97 10.94
C GLN A 185 -1.96 11.15 12.18
N PHE A 186 -1.70 9.84 12.14
CA PHE A 186 -1.85 8.93 13.29
C PHE A 186 -1.06 9.42 14.51
N LEU A 187 0.24 9.70 14.34
CA LEU A 187 1.10 10.22 15.42
C LEU A 187 0.61 11.58 15.98
N THR A 188 -0.03 12.41 15.14
CA THR A 188 -0.62 13.68 15.59
C THR A 188 -1.83 13.42 16.50
N VAL A 189 -2.70 12.46 16.13
CA VAL A 189 -3.84 12.04 16.96
C VAL A 189 -3.36 11.48 18.30
N GLU A 190 -2.40 10.55 18.29
CA GLU A 190 -1.81 10.00 19.51
C GLU A 190 -1.24 11.09 20.41
N ARG A 191 -0.53 12.06 19.84
CA ARG A 191 0.05 13.16 20.62
C ARG A 191 -1.02 14.03 21.27
N ILE A 192 -2.11 14.34 20.57
CA ILE A 192 -3.21 15.13 21.15
C ILE A 192 -3.91 14.36 22.26
N LEU A 193 -4.14 13.05 22.08
CA LEU A 193 -4.73 12.21 23.12
C LEU A 193 -3.85 12.08 24.36
N ALA A 194 -2.53 12.22 24.23
CA ALA A 194 -1.61 12.25 25.36
C ALA A 194 -1.68 13.55 26.18
N ILE A 195 -2.30 14.62 25.67
CA ILE A 195 -2.52 15.86 26.40
C ILE A 195 -3.77 15.70 27.27
N PRO A 196 -3.73 16.04 28.58
CA PRO A 196 -4.92 16.03 29.42
C PRO A 196 -6.04 16.89 28.81
N TYR A 197 -7.14 16.26 28.40
CA TYR A 197 -8.16 16.93 27.59
C TYR A 197 -8.85 18.10 28.31
N ILE A 198 -8.88 18.09 29.65
CA ILE A 198 -9.42 19.18 30.47
C ILE A 198 -8.54 20.43 30.27
N GLU A 199 -7.24 20.30 30.49
CA GLU A 199 -6.26 21.39 30.33
C GLU A 199 -6.24 21.90 28.89
N LEU A 200 -6.30 20.99 27.91
CA LEU A 200 -6.37 21.35 26.50
C LEU A 200 -7.63 22.19 26.20
N ASN A 201 -8.79 21.74 26.67
CA ASN A 201 -10.05 22.46 26.48
C ASN A 201 -10.07 23.81 27.20
N GLU A 202 -9.46 23.91 28.40
CA GLU A 202 -9.32 25.18 29.12
C GLU A 202 -8.50 26.19 28.31
N ILE A 203 -7.34 25.79 27.77
CA ILE A 203 -6.53 26.64 26.88
C ILE A 203 -7.34 27.06 25.65
N LEU A 204 -8.04 26.12 25.00
CA LEU A 204 -8.86 26.42 23.83
C LEU A 204 -9.96 27.43 24.15
N ILE A 205 -10.62 27.32 25.31
CA ILE A 205 -11.64 28.28 25.75
C ILE A 205 -11.01 29.65 26.04
N GLU A 206 -9.90 29.70 26.79
CA GLU A 206 -9.16 30.93 27.12
C GLU A 206 -8.78 31.70 25.85
N LEU A 207 -8.33 30.98 24.81
CA LEU A 207 -7.91 31.56 23.54
C LEU A 207 -9.06 31.74 22.52
N LYS A 208 -10.33 31.60 22.94
CA LYS A 208 -11.53 31.79 22.11
C LYS A 208 -11.68 30.80 20.95
N HIS A 209 -11.21 29.57 21.15
CA HIS A 209 -11.33 28.43 20.24
C HIS A 209 -12.23 27.31 20.79
N ALA A 210 -13.28 27.67 21.54
CA ALA A 210 -14.19 26.72 22.19
C ALA A 210 -14.88 25.73 21.21
N ASN A 211 -14.98 26.10 19.93
CA ASN A 211 -15.51 25.22 18.88
C ASN A 211 -14.61 23.99 18.60
N LEU A 212 -13.33 24.05 19.00
CA LEU A 212 -12.37 22.96 18.85
C LEU A 212 -12.31 22.03 20.06
N CYS A 213 -13.03 22.34 21.16
CA CYS A 213 -13.01 21.51 22.35
C CYS A 213 -13.42 20.07 22.05
N LEU A 214 -12.67 19.13 22.60
CA LEU A 214 -12.91 17.71 22.49
C LEU A 214 -13.91 17.29 23.58
N ASN A 215 -15.02 16.67 23.18
CA ASN A 215 -15.99 16.10 24.11
C ASN A 215 -15.78 14.58 24.28
N THR A 216 -16.56 13.94 25.15
CA THR A 216 -16.48 12.50 25.41
C THR A 216 -16.59 11.66 24.15
N ARG A 217 -17.51 12.01 23.23
CA ARG A 217 -17.68 11.28 21.96
C ARG A 217 -16.44 11.42 21.09
N ASP A 218 -15.88 12.62 20.99
CA ASP A 218 -14.66 12.85 20.21
C ASP A 218 -13.50 12.00 20.75
N LEU A 219 -13.32 11.98 22.07
CA LEU A 219 -12.30 11.19 22.73
C LEU A 219 -12.48 9.68 22.48
N VAL A 220 -13.71 9.16 22.58
CA VAL A 220 -13.99 7.75 22.28
C VAL A 220 -13.62 7.42 20.83
N MET A 221 -14.08 8.23 19.87
CA MET A 221 -13.77 8.01 18.44
C MET A 221 -12.27 8.06 18.15
N LEU A 222 -11.53 8.99 18.78
CA LEU A 222 -10.09 9.11 18.56
C LEU A 222 -9.31 7.96 19.22
N ASN A 223 -9.73 7.48 20.39
CA ASN A 223 -9.14 6.31 21.02
C ASN A 223 -9.39 5.04 20.21
N GLU A 224 -10.61 4.84 19.70
CA GLU A 224 -10.93 3.74 18.79
C GLU A 224 -10.10 3.81 17.51
N PHE A 225 -9.96 5.00 16.92
CA PHE A 225 -9.10 5.23 15.76
C PHE A 225 -7.64 4.80 16.03
N VAL A 226 -7.07 5.21 17.17
CA VAL A 226 -5.69 4.83 17.54
C VAL A 226 -5.58 3.32 17.77
N ALA A 227 -6.53 2.74 18.51
CA ALA A 227 -6.53 1.31 18.80
C ALA A 227 -6.56 0.47 17.51
N LEU A 228 -7.46 0.78 16.58
CA LEU A 228 -7.65 0.04 15.33
C LEU A 228 -6.47 0.17 14.38
N LEU A 229 -5.87 1.36 14.27
CA LEU A 229 -4.82 1.63 13.29
C LEU A 229 -3.40 1.45 13.82
N SER A 230 -3.22 1.21 15.13
CA SER A 230 -1.91 1.03 15.78
C SER A 230 -1.02 0.02 15.07
N LEU A 231 -1.55 -1.17 14.78
CA LEU A 231 -0.83 -2.23 14.07
C LEU A 231 -0.37 -1.77 12.68
N LEU A 232 -1.28 -1.18 11.91
CA LEU A 232 -0.96 -0.68 10.56
C LEU A 232 0.09 0.44 10.62
N ALA A 233 0.05 1.28 11.66
CA ALA A 233 1.00 2.36 11.84
C ALA A 233 2.39 1.81 12.17
N GLU A 234 2.48 0.81 13.05
CA GLU A 234 3.72 0.11 13.39
C GLU A 234 4.33 -0.58 12.18
N VAL A 235 3.52 -1.32 11.41
CA VAL A 235 3.95 -1.98 10.17
C VAL A 235 4.43 -0.94 9.14
N THR A 236 3.73 0.18 9.00
CA THR A 236 4.15 1.27 8.10
C THR A 236 5.50 1.86 8.53
N ILE A 237 5.68 2.14 9.82
CA ILE A 237 6.94 2.67 10.35
C ILE A 237 8.08 1.67 10.16
N THR A 238 7.83 0.40 10.44
CA THR A 238 8.85 -0.66 10.35
C THR A 238 9.23 -0.94 8.90
N SER A 239 8.27 -0.93 7.97
CA SER A 239 8.52 -1.12 6.55
C SER A 239 9.31 0.02 5.90
N GLN A 240 9.24 1.22 6.46
CA GLN A 240 9.99 2.40 6.03
C GLN A 240 11.43 2.48 6.60
N ARG A 241 11.84 1.55 7.46
CA ARG A 241 13.21 1.53 8.01
C ARG A 241 14.21 1.11 6.94
N GLU A 242 15.34 1.79 6.89
CA GLU A 242 16.44 1.50 5.95
C GLU A 242 17.55 0.64 6.58
N ASN A 243 17.55 0.51 7.91
CA ASN A 243 18.61 -0.13 8.69
C ASN A 243 18.23 -1.51 9.27
N ALA A 244 17.09 -2.07 8.85
CA ALA A 244 16.63 -3.39 9.28
C ALA A 244 15.87 -4.08 8.13
N PRO A 245 15.95 -5.42 8.00
CA PRO A 245 15.15 -6.15 7.03
C PRO A 245 13.66 -5.95 7.29
N SER A 246 12.93 -5.48 6.27
CA SER A 246 11.50 -5.20 6.37
C SER A 246 10.64 -6.00 5.38
N ILE A 247 11.22 -6.50 4.28
CA ILE A 247 10.48 -7.26 3.27
C ILE A 247 9.89 -8.57 3.82
N SER A 248 10.55 -9.19 4.80
CA SER A 248 10.07 -10.40 5.47
C SER A 248 8.83 -10.16 6.35
N LEU A 249 8.51 -8.90 6.66
CA LEU A 249 7.34 -8.54 7.46
C LEU A 249 6.09 -8.34 6.60
N VAL A 250 6.22 -8.29 5.27
CA VAL A 250 5.09 -8.04 4.37
C VAL A 250 4.02 -9.13 4.51
N ALA A 251 4.40 -10.41 4.35
CA ALA A 251 3.44 -11.51 4.42
C ALA A 251 2.80 -11.69 5.81
N PRO A 252 3.54 -11.61 6.94
CA PRO A 252 2.94 -11.68 8.28
C PRO A 252 2.04 -10.50 8.66
N SER A 253 2.08 -9.38 7.92
CA SER A 253 1.31 -8.17 8.23
C SER A 253 -0.04 -8.10 7.50
N ILE A 254 -0.35 -9.11 6.67
CA ILE A 254 -1.61 -9.28 5.94
C ILE A 254 -2.42 -10.35 6.67
#